data_AF-A0A9D4Y5P0-F1
#
_entry.id   AF-A0A9D4Y5P0-F1
#
_cell.length_a   1.000
_cell.length_b   1.000
_cell.length_c   1.000
_cell.angle_alpha   90.00
_cell.angle_beta   90.00
_cell.angle_gamma   90.00
#
_symmetry.space_group_name_H-M   'P 1'
#
loop_
_entity.id
_entity.type
_entity.pdbx_description
1 polymer ?
#
loop_
_entity_poly.entity_id
_entity_poly.type
_entity_poly.pdbx_seq_one_letter_code
_entity_poly.pdbx_strand_id
1 'polypeptide(L)'
;EKSVVSHSITWLHPVAAKQVHIHGTLASFAVSGTPADCTSLGISKALFPIIPDLVVSGINKGSNCGYHIVYSGTVAGAREAFFNDIPSISISYDWVEGKSNPHDFALAAGVCIPIISALLIEIKNQSYPGRCFLNIDVPNNVANHKVYCN
;
A
#
# COMPACT_ATOMS: atom_id res chain seq x y z
N GLU A 1 -7.92 2.16 -13.13
CA GLU A 1 -6.46 2.34 -13.12
C GLU A 1 -6.17 3.82 -12.91
N LYS A 2 -5.41 4.19 -11.87
CA LYS A 2 -5.02 5.58 -11.54
C LYS A 2 -3.54 5.59 -11.13
N SER A 3 -2.64 5.35 -12.09
CA SER A 3 -1.21 5.17 -11.83
C SER A 3 -0.39 6.48 -11.85
N VAL A 4 -1.04 7.65 -11.91
CA VAL A 4 -0.38 8.97 -11.90
C VAL A 4 -1.26 9.99 -11.13
N VAL A 5 -1.31 9.87 -9.80
CA VAL A 5 -1.93 10.88 -8.91
C VAL A 5 -1.12 10.93 -7.62
N SER A 6 0.00 11.66 -7.70
CA SER A 6 1.00 11.80 -6.64
C SER A 6 0.51 12.52 -5.38
N HIS A 7 -0.42 13.47 -5.57
CA HIS A 7 -0.85 14.40 -4.51
C HIS A 7 -2.05 15.24 -4.99
N SER A 8 -3.08 14.58 -5.52
CA SER A 8 -4.33 15.28 -5.83
C SER A 8 -5.34 14.98 -4.73
N ILE A 9 -5.35 15.81 -3.68
CA ILE A 9 -6.49 15.87 -2.77
C ILE A 9 -7.64 16.44 -3.60
N THR A 10 -8.69 15.67 -3.80
CA THR A 10 -9.84 16.08 -4.61
C THR A 10 -10.65 17.11 -3.81
N TRP A 11 -10.28 18.40 -3.87
CA TRP A 11 -11.00 19.47 -3.16
C TRP A 11 -12.31 19.92 -3.82
N LEU A 12 -12.49 19.62 -5.11
CA LEU A 12 -13.56 20.22 -5.93
C LEU A 12 -14.80 19.33 -6.10
N HIS A 13 -14.73 18.02 -5.86
CA HIS A 13 -15.84 17.08 -6.06
C HIS A 13 -15.98 16.14 -4.86
N PRO A 14 -17.21 15.80 -4.43
CA PRO A 14 -17.41 14.85 -3.34
C PRO A 14 -16.78 13.49 -3.68
N VAL A 15 -15.97 12.97 -2.77
CA VAL A 15 -15.41 11.61 -2.88
C VAL A 15 -16.51 10.63 -2.49
N ALA A 16 -16.90 9.77 -3.43
CA ALA A 16 -17.89 8.73 -3.21
C ALA A 16 -17.20 7.43 -2.79
N ALA A 17 -17.74 6.77 -1.77
CA ALA A 17 -17.35 5.43 -1.37
C ALA A 17 -18.54 4.49 -1.55
N LYS A 18 -18.30 3.32 -2.17
CA LYS A 18 -19.30 2.28 -2.35
C LYS A 18 -18.79 0.98 -1.73
N GLN A 19 -19.61 0.35 -0.91
CA GLN A 19 -19.29 -0.97 -0.38
C GLN A 19 -19.23 -1.99 -1.53
N VAL A 20 -18.17 -2.80 -1.53
CA VAL A 20 -17.96 -3.88 -2.49
C VAL A 20 -17.58 -5.15 -1.74
N HIS A 21 -17.76 -6.30 -2.38
CA HIS A 21 -17.37 -7.57 -1.80
C HIS A 21 -16.06 -8.05 -2.44
N ILE A 22 -15.04 -8.23 -1.61
CA ILE A 22 -13.76 -8.85 -2.00
C ILE A 22 -13.59 -10.09 -1.11
N HIS A 23 -13.41 -11.24 -1.76
CA HIS A 23 -13.21 -12.51 -1.06
C HIS A 23 -12.01 -12.44 -0.11
N GLY A 24 -12.20 -12.87 1.15
CA GLY A 24 -11.17 -12.84 2.18
C GLY A 24 -11.05 -11.52 2.93
N THR A 25 -11.94 -10.54 2.70
CA THR A 25 -11.98 -9.27 3.45
C THR A 25 -13.19 -9.22 4.39
N LEU A 26 -13.04 -8.57 5.56
CA LEU A 26 -14.16 -8.32 6.48
C LEU A 26 -15.09 -7.23 5.95
N ALA A 27 -14.52 -6.19 5.34
CA ALA A 27 -15.23 -5.12 4.68
C ALA A 27 -14.33 -4.50 3.60
N SER A 28 -14.94 -4.11 2.48
CA SER A 28 -14.23 -3.52 1.35
C SER A 28 -15.04 -2.38 0.73
N PHE A 29 -14.34 -1.32 0.31
CA PHE A 29 -14.96 -0.15 -0.30
C PHE A 29 -14.19 0.25 -1.57
N ALA A 30 -14.93 0.57 -2.62
CA ALA A 30 -14.42 1.24 -3.81
C ALA A 30 -14.63 2.74 -3.65
N VAL A 31 -13.56 3.52 -3.78
CA VAL A 31 -13.56 4.97 -3.57
C VAL A 31 -13.25 5.67 -4.90
N SER A 32 -14.00 6.72 -5.23
CA SER A 32 -13.84 7.46 -6.50
C SER A 32 -12.61 8.40 -6.53
N GLY A 33 -11.98 8.62 -5.37
CA GLY A 33 -10.83 9.50 -5.15
C GLY A 33 -9.47 8.89 -5.53
N THR A 34 -8.41 9.51 -5.03
CA THR A 34 -7.01 9.05 -5.16
C THR A 34 -6.64 8.02 -4.09
N PRO A 35 -5.49 7.33 -4.20
CA PRO A 35 -5.03 6.44 -3.15
C PRO A 35 -4.88 7.10 -1.77
N ALA A 36 -4.51 8.39 -1.73
CA ALA A 36 -4.49 9.16 -0.48
C ALA A 36 -5.92 9.33 0.07
N ASP A 37 -6.89 9.73 -0.78
CA ASP A 37 -8.30 9.84 -0.36
C ASP A 37 -8.84 8.50 0.18
N CYS A 38 -8.46 7.37 -0.44
CA CYS A 38 -8.81 6.03 0.05
C CYS A 38 -8.28 5.78 1.46
N THR A 39 -6.99 6.09 1.70
CA THR A 39 -6.35 5.92 3.00
C THR A 39 -6.98 6.84 4.04
N SER A 40 -7.14 8.14 3.76
CA SER A 40 -7.75 9.09 4.70
C SER A 40 -9.17 8.66 5.07
N LEU A 41 -9.99 8.23 4.11
CA LEU A 41 -11.34 7.71 4.39
C LEU A 41 -11.32 6.44 5.24
N GLY A 42 -10.38 5.53 4.98
CA GLY A 42 -10.20 4.31 5.76
C GLY A 42 -9.81 4.59 7.22
N ILE A 43 -8.98 5.61 7.46
CA ILE A 43 -8.49 5.98 8.80
C ILE A 43 -9.47 6.89 9.55
N SER A 44 -10.23 7.73 8.84
CA SER A 44 -11.14 8.76 9.41
C SER A 44 -12.29 8.22 10.26
N LYS A 45 -12.45 6.89 10.33
CA LYS A 45 -13.60 6.17 10.88
C LYS A 45 -14.93 6.35 10.13
N ALA A 46 -14.93 7.04 8.99
CA ALA A 46 -16.13 7.20 8.17
C ALA A 46 -16.57 5.87 7.52
N LEU A 47 -15.61 5.01 7.15
CA LEU A 47 -15.88 3.72 6.51
C LEU A 47 -15.77 2.52 7.47
N PHE A 48 -14.91 2.62 8.49
CA PHE A 48 -14.63 1.53 9.43
C PHE A 48 -14.68 2.06 10.87
N PRO A 49 -15.31 1.36 11.83
CA PRO A 49 -15.42 1.85 13.21
C PRO A 49 -14.11 1.68 14.04
N ILE A 50 -12.97 1.44 13.39
CA ILE A 50 -11.67 1.15 14.02
C ILE A 50 -10.57 2.02 13.40
N ILE A 51 -9.52 2.28 14.18
CA ILE A 51 -8.26 2.83 13.65
C ILE A 51 -7.36 1.63 13.34
N PRO A 52 -6.75 1.55 12.14
CA PRO A 52 -5.86 0.45 11.80
C PRO A 52 -4.51 0.56 12.55
N ASP A 53 -3.97 -0.58 12.98
CA ASP A 53 -2.61 -0.67 13.54
C ASP A 53 -1.52 -0.56 12.46
N LEU A 54 -1.88 -0.89 11.22
CA LEU A 54 -0.98 -0.91 10.06
C LEU A 54 -1.79 -0.67 8.78
N VAL A 55 -1.27 0.16 7.88
CA VAL A 55 -1.80 0.33 6.52
C VAL A 55 -0.85 -0.28 5.50
N VAL A 56 -1.38 -1.14 4.62
CA VAL A 56 -0.61 -1.70 3.49
C VAL A 56 -1.20 -1.19 2.19
N SER A 57 -0.39 -0.51 1.38
CA SER A 57 -0.75 -0.05 0.04
C SER A 57 -0.01 -0.88 -1.01
N GLY A 58 -0.74 -1.59 -1.87
CA GLY A 58 -0.14 -2.46 -2.89
C GLY A 58 -1.05 -3.64 -3.27
N ILE A 59 -0.55 -4.62 -4.03
CA ILE A 59 0.76 -4.66 -4.70
C ILE A 59 0.67 -3.92 -6.03
N ASN A 60 1.52 -2.91 -6.22
CA ASN A 60 1.55 -2.16 -7.48
C ASN A 60 2.10 -3.01 -8.63
N LYS A 61 1.52 -2.86 -9.83
CA LYS A 61 2.06 -3.43 -11.08
C LYS A 61 3.07 -2.45 -11.67
N GLY A 62 4.36 -2.72 -11.47
CA GLY A 62 5.49 -1.88 -11.90
C GLY A 62 6.34 -1.45 -10.71
N SER A 63 7.66 -1.39 -10.90
CA SER A 63 8.60 -0.94 -9.87
C SER A 63 8.42 0.54 -9.56
N ASN A 64 8.54 0.88 -8.28
CA ASN A 64 8.61 2.27 -7.82
C ASN A 64 10.05 2.68 -7.50
N CYS A 65 11.08 2.08 -8.11
CA CYS A 65 12.47 2.47 -7.90
C CYS A 65 12.78 3.90 -8.42
N GLY A 66 13.43 4.72 -7.58
CA GLY A 66 14.00 6.02 -7.95
C GLY A 66 13.03 7.22 -7.84
N TYR A 67 13.10 8.17 -8.78
CA TYR A 67 12.28 9.39 -8.76
C TYR A 67 10.76 9.16 -8.86
N HIS A 68 10.35 7.93 -9.22
CA HIS A 68 8.94 7.55 -9.33
C HIS A 68 8.25 7.32 -7.97
N ILE A 69 9.00 7.19 -6.86
CA ILE A 69 8.47 7.08 -5.49
C ILE A 69 7.57 8.26 -5.15
N VAL A 70 7.95 9.48 -5.56
CA VAL A 70 7.20 10.70 -5.24
C VAL A 70 5.84 10.71 -5.96
N TYR A 71 5.76 10.13 -7.15
CA TYR A 71 4.56 10.16 -8.00
C TYR A 71 3.68 8.90 -7.94
N SER A 72 4.15 7.86 -7.25
CA SER A 72 3.44 6.60 -7.09
C SER A 72 2.22 6.76 -6.19
N GLY A 73 1.04 6.38 -6.71
CA GLY A 73 -0.19 6.30 -5.93
C GLY A 73 -0.09 5.32 -4.76
N THR A 74 0.70 4.26 -4.89
CA THR A 74 0.94 3.27 -3.82
C THR A 74 1.71 3.89 -2.66
N VAL A 75 2.75 4.66 -2.97
CA VAL A 75 3.50 5.41 -1.95
C VAL A 75 2.65 6.53 -1.36
N ALA A 76 1.84 7.21 -2.17
CA ALA A 76 0.92 8.25 -1.68
C ALA A 76 -0.07 7.71 -0.65
N GLY A 77 -0.62 6.51 -0.86
CA GLY A 77 -1.51 5.85 0.09
C GLY A 77 -0.81 5.50 1.42
N ALA A 78 0.41 4.95 1.38
CA ALA A 78 1.18 4.67 2.60
C ALA A 78 1.58 5.97 3.33
N ARG A 79 2.07 6.97 2.58
CA ARG A 79 2.46 8.28 3.12
C ARG A 79 1.32 9.01 3.81
N GLU A 80 0.09 8.90 3.31
CA GLU A 80 -1.08 9.47 3.96
C GLU A 80 -1.34 8.85 5.34
N ALA A 81 -1.18 7.52 5.48
CA ALA A 81 -1.27 6.86 6.78
C ALA A 81 -0.17 7.33 7.72
N PHE A 82 1.06 7.46 7.20
CA PHE A 82 2.19 8.01 7.93
C PHE A 82 1.93 9.42 8.47
N PHE A 83 1.30 10.31 7.67
CA PHE A 83 0.94 11.67 8.13
C PHE A 83 -0.11 11.67 9.25
N ASN A 84 -0.87 10.59 9.39
CA ASN A 84 -1.83 10.38 10.46
C ASN A 84 -1.24 9.53 11.62
N ASP A 85 0.09 9.49 11.74
CA ASP A 85 0.84 8.74 12.77
C ASP A 85 0.53 7.23 12.80
N ILE A 86 0.12 6.65 11.66
CA ILE A 86 -0.15 5.21 11.53
C ILE A 86 0.99 4.54 10.75
N PRO A 87 1.59 3.46 11.29
CA PRO A 87 2.58 2.66 10.58
C PRO A 87 2.05 2.20 9.22
N SER A 88 2.90 2.23 8.20
CA SER A 88 2.46 1.89 6.85
C SER A 88 3.55 1.27 5.98
N ILE A 89 3.10 0.49 4.99
CA ILE A 89 3.95 -0.20 4.03
C ILE A 89 3.42 0.07 2.62
N SER A 90 4.29 0.44 1.69
CA SER A 90 4.02 0.38 0.24
C SER A 90 4.71 -0.83 -0.37
N ILE A 91 3.98 -1.59 -1.19
CA ILE A 91 4.50 -2.79 -1.87
C ILE A 91 4.32 -2.65 -3.37
N SER A 92 5.42 -2.83 -4.10
CA SER A 92 5.46 -2.77 -5.56
C SER A 92 6.14 -4.03 -6.09
N TYR A 93 5.64 -4.55 -7.21
CA TYR A 93 6.28 -5.63 -7.93
C TYR A 93 6.79 -5.10 -9.27
N ASP A 94 8.06 -5.30 -9.56
CA ASP A 94 8.71 -4.90 -10.81
C ASP A 94 8.18 -5.72 -11.99
N TRP A 95 6.96 -5.44 -12.41
CA TRP A 95 6.30 -6.18 -13.46
C TRP A 95 6.92 -5.87 -14.82
N VAL A 96 7.33 -6.89 -15.57
CA VAL A 96 7.84 -6.74 -16.94
C VAL A 96 6.94 -7.46 -17.93
N GLU A 97 6.40 -6.71 -18.89
CA GLU A 97 5.57 -7.27 -19.97
C GLU A 97 6.34 -8.32 -20.78
N GLY A 98 5.70 -9.45 -21.06
CA GLY A 98 6.31 -10.58 -21.75
C GLY A 98 7.27 -11.44 -20.92
N LYS A 99 7.54 -11.07 -19.65
CA LYS A 99 8.36 -11.87 -18.72
C LYS A 99 7.64 -12.28 -17.44
N SER A 100 6.84 -11.39 -16.86
CA SER A 100 6.09 -11.63 -15.63
C SER A 100 4.74 -12.30 -15.89
N ASN A 101 4.29 -13.13 -14.96
CA ASN A 101 3.01 -13.84 -14.95
C ASN A 101 2.10 -13.31 -13.83
N PRO A 102 0.77 -13.19 -14.02
CA PRO A 102 -0.12 -12.66 -12.97
C PRO A 102 -0.03 -13.42 -11.63
N HIS A 103 0.40 -14.68 -11.67
CA HIS A 103 0.69 -15.48 -10.48
C HIS A 103 1.85 -14.93 -9.63
N ASP A 104 2.76 -14.15 -10.22
CA ASP A 104 3.91 -13.55 -9.53
C ASP A 104 3.49 -12.55 -8.45
N PHE A 105 2.30 -11.96 -8.55
CA PHE A 105 1.75 -11.12 -7.47
C PHE A 105 1.49 -11.94 -6.20
N ALA A 106 1.08 -13.20 -6.32
CA ALA A 106 0.90 -14.07 -5.16
C ALA A 106 2.25 -14.44 -4.53
N LEU A 107 3.29 -14.62 -5.35
CA LEU A 107 4.65 -14.84 -4.88
C LEU A 107 5.22 -13.60 -4.19
N ALA A 108 5.03 -12.41 -4.79
CA ALA A 108 5.43 -11.14 -4.22
C ALA A 108 4.74 -10.89 -2.86
N ALA A 109 3.43 -11.18 -2.76
CA ALA A 109 2.70 -11.15 -1.50
C ALA A 109 3.31 -12.12 -0.48
N GLY A 110 3.58 -13.37 -0.90
CA GLY A 110 4.18 -14.40 -0.06
C GLY A 110 5.51 -13.98 0.57
N VAL A 111 6.37 -13.32 -0.21
CA VAL A 111 7.66 -12.80 0.27
C VAL A 111 7.51 -11.63 1.24
N CYS A 112 6.44 -10.84 1.12
CA CYS A 112 6.19 -9.72 2.03
C CYS A 112 5.58 -10.17 3.38
N ILE A 113 4.95 -11.34 3.47
CA ILE A 113 4.28 -11.83 4.70
C ILE A 113 5.23 -11.86 5.92
N PRO A 114 6.46 -12.42 5.84
CA PRO A 114 7.37 -12.41 6.98
C PRO A 114 7.75 -11.00 7.44
N ILE A 115 7.92 -10.06 6.50
CA ILE A 115 8.28 -8.66 6.78
C ILE A 115 7.13 -7.97 7.50
N ILE A 116 5.91 -8.09 6.97
CA ILE A 116 4.68 -7.55 7.59
C ILE A 116 4.49 -8.15 8.98
N SER A 117 4.72 -9.45 9.14
CA SER A 117 4.55 -10.13 10.43
C SER A 117 5.54 -9.64 11.49
N ALA A 118 6.82 -9.47 11.12
CA ALA A 118 7.84 -8.93 12.02
C ALA A 118 7.48 -7.49 12.44
N LEU A 119 7.06 -6.67 11.48
CA LEU A 119 6.67 -5.28 11.73
C LEU A 119 5.45 -5.17 12.66
N LEU A 120 4.45 -6.03 12.49
CA LEU A 120 3.30 -6.09 13.41
C LEU A 120 3.71 -6.48 14.84
N ILE A 121 4.71 -7.34 15.01
CA ILE A 121 5.24 -7.69 16.33
C ILE A 121 5.93 -6.47 16.96
N GLU A 122 6.75 -5.74 16.19
CA GLU A 122 7.43 -4.54 16.67
C GLU A 122 6.45 -3.41 17.05
N ILE A 123 5.40 -3.21 16.26
CA ILE A 123 4.33 -2.24 16.56
C ILE A 123 3.64 -2.61 17.88
N LYS A 124 3.26 -3.87 18.05
CA LYS A 124 2.63 -4.36 19.29
C LYS A 124 3.52 -4.20 20.51
N ASN A 125 4.83 -4.37 20.33
CA ASN A 125 5.83 -4.21 21.38
C ASN A 125 6.30 -2.76 21.58
N GLN A 126 5.66 -1.78 20.91
CA GLN A 126 6.04 -0.35 20.95
C GLN A 126 7.53 -0.10 20.64
N SER A 127 8.15 -1.01 19.89
CA SER A 127 9.56 -0.98 19.53
C SER A 127 9.79 -0.51 18.09
N TYR A 128 8.71 -0.42 17.31
CA TYR A 128 8.77 0.12 15.96
C TYR A 128 9.15 1.61 16.01
N PRO A 129 10.16 2.06 15.25
CA PRO A 129 10.53 3.46 15.21
C PRO A 129 9.32 4.28 14.77
N GLY A 130 8.79 5.11 15.68
CA GLY A 130 7.66 5.97 15.38
C GLY A 130 7.97 6.89 14.20
N ARG A 131 6.95 7.18 13.37
CA ARG A 131 7.09 7.99 12.15
C ARG A 131 8.10 7.41 11.16
N CYS A 132 7.86 6.19 10.69
CA CYS A 132 8.38 5.74 9.41
C CYS A 132 7.32 4.99 8.60
N PHE A 133 7.51 4.95 7.29
CA PHE A 133 6.80 4.02 6.42
C PHE A 133 7.86 3.22 5.65
N LEU A 134 7.55 1.97 5.33
CA LEU A 134 8.47 1.07 4.63
C LEU A 134 8.07 0.95 3.17
N ASN A 135 9.00 1.19 2.24
CA ASN A 135 8.76 0.92 0.83
C ASN A 135 9.48 -0.37 0.39
N ILE A 136 8.70 -1.33 -0.09
CA ILE A 136 9.18 -2.64 -0.55
C ILE A 136 9.02 -2.71 -2.07
N ASP A 137 10.15 -2.88 -2.76
CA ASP A 137 10.20 -3.17 -4.19
C ASP A 137 10.61 -4.64 -4.40
N VAL A 138 9.67 -5.44 -4.87
CA VAL A 138 9.86 -6.87 -5.18
C VAL A 138 10.36 -7.01 -6.62
N PRO A 139 11.53 -7.62 -6.87
CA PRO A 139 12.08 -7.76 -8.21
C PRO A 139 11.27 -8.73 -9.07
N ASN A 140 11.36 -8.58 -10.40
CA ASN A 140 10.65 -9.41 -11.39
C ASN A 140 10.95 -10.91 -11.27
N ASN A 141 12.13 -11.26 -10.74
CA ASN A 141 12.55 -12.64 -10.48
C ASN A 141 12.62 -12.87 -8.96
N VAL A 142 11.46 -13.16 -8.38
CA VAL A 142 11.28 -13.41 -6.93
C VAL A 142 12.13 -14.60 -6.45
N ALA A 143 12.45 -15.56 -7.33
CA ALA A 143 13.20 -16.76 -6.99
C ALA A 143 14.73 -16.56 -6.92
N ASN A 144 15.29 -15.60 -7.67
CA ASN A 144 16.74 -15.45 -7.83
C ASN A 144 17.32 -14.08 -7.41
N HIS A 145 16.50 -13.11 -6.99
CA HIS A 145 16.99 -11.78 -6.61
C HIS A 145 16.55 -11.37 -5.20
N LYS A 146 17.44 -10.64 -4.50
CA LYS A 146 17.18 -10.12 -3.16
C LYS A 146 16.10 -9.04 -3.20
N VAL A 147 15.19 -9.06 -2.23
CA VAL A 147 14.22 -7.97 -1.99
C VAL A 147 14.97 -6.74 -1.49
N TYR A 148 14.64 -5.56 -2.04
CA TYR A 148 15.20 -4.29 -1.59
C TYR A 148 14.16 -3.56 -0.72
N CYS A 149 14.58 -3.16 0.48
CA CYS A 149 13.79 -2.34 1.41
C CYS A 149 14.45 -0.96 1.50
N ASN A 150 13.69 0.11 1.19
CA ASN A 150 14.13 1.49 1.32
C ASN A 150 13.24 2.24 2.33
#